data_AF-A0A9W6LUE4-F1
#
_entry.id   AF-A0A9W6LUE4-F1
#
_cell.length_a   1.000
_cell.length_b   1.000
_cell.length_c   1.000
_cell.angle_alpha   90.00
_cell.angle_beta   90.00
_cell.angle_gamma   90.00
#
_symmetry.space_group_name_H-M   'P 1'
#
loop_
_entity.id
_entity.type
_entity.pdbx_description
1 polymer ?
#
loop_
_entity_poly.entity_id
_entity_poly.type
_entity_poly.pdbx_seq_one_letter_code
_entity_poly.pdbx_strand_id
1 'polypeptide(L)'
;MGRETTIGMLIVTLLALASEAAKRGILTEGTRLAYGRLKEKIVAWSDSDTSIFDEFYTRESGRRHIVDAIEVRPSDDRVTVRSMASALAELLRQDVLRGSLGISLRRLEEIDAQLKTLA
;
A
#
# COMPACT_ATOMS: atom_id res chain seq x y z
N MET A 1 19.34 1.05 -16.00
CA MET A 1 18.22 0.11 -16.14
C MET A 1 17.04 0.65 -15.33
N GLY A 2 16.00 1.15 -15.98
CA GLY A 2 14.78 1.53 -15.27
C GLY A 2 14.19 0.27 -14.65
N ARG A 3 14.04 0.22 -13.32
CA ARG A 3 13.27 -0.86 -12.70
C ARG A 3 11.84 -0.72 -13.22
N GLU A 4 11.34 -1.72 -13.94
CA GLU A 4 9.92 -1.81 -14.28
C GLU A 4 9.10 -1.70 -12.99
N THR A 5 8.05 -0.88 -13.01
CA THR A 5 7.18 -0.76 -11.84
C THR A 5 6.42 -2.07 -11.63
N THR A 6 6.53 -2.67 -10.45
CA THR A 6 5.81 -3.89 -10.08
C THR A 6 4.68 -3.61 -9.09
N ILE A 7 3.75 -4.57 -8.95
CA ILE A 7 2.62 -4.49 -8.01
C ILE A 7 3.13 -4.30 -6.58
N GLY A 8 4.14 -5.08 -6.17
CA GLY A 8 4.72 -4.98 -4.84
C GLY A 8 5.28 -3.59 -4.54
N MET A 9 5.95 -2.95 -5.50
CA MET A 9 6.49 -1.60 -5.29
C MET A 9 5.40 -0.54 -5.10
N LEU A 10 4.29 -0.67 -5.85
CA LEU A 10 3.13 0.22 -5.70
C LEU A 10 2.45 0.02 -4.36
N ILE A 11 2.22 -1.23 -3.94
CA ILE A 11 1.60 -1.58 -2.66
C ILE A 11 2.42 -1.02 -1.49
N VAL A 12 3.73 -1.24 -1.49
CA VAL A 12 4.62 -0.72 -0.43
C VAL A 12 4.61 0.80 -0.39
N THR A 13 4.60 1.45 -1.56
CA THR A 13 4.50 2.92 -1.64
C THR A 13 3.18 3.42 -1.06
N LEU A 14 2.07 2.76 -1.40
CA LEU A 14 0.74 3.10 -0.90
C LEU A 14 0.63 2.91 0.62
N LEU A 15 1.14 1.78 1.13
CA LEU A 15 1.18 1.51 2.57
C LEU A 15 1.95 2.60 3.32
N ALA A 16 3.08 3.08 2.78
CA ALA A 16 3.85 4.17 3.40
C ALA A 16 3.07 5.48 3.48
N LEU A 17 2.31 5.84 2.44
CA LEU A 17 1.44 7.00 2.47
C LEU A 17 0.32 6.82 3.50
N ALA A 18 -0.31 5.65 3.53
CA ALA A 18 -1.39 5.34 4.46
C ALA A 18 -0.91 5.35 5.92
N SER A 19 0.28 4.81 6.23
CA SER A 19 0.82 4.80 7.59
C SER A 19 1.19 6.18 8.10
N GLU A 20 1.72 7.04 7.25
CA GLU A 20 1.98 8.43 7.64
C GLU A 20 0.67 9.14 8.03
N ALA A 21 -0.40 8.94 7.25
CA ALA A 21 -1.71 9.43 7.60
C ALA A 21 -2.31 8.76 8.86
N ALA A 22 -2.09 7.45 9.04
CA ALA A 22 -2.53 6.72 10.22
C ALA A 22 -1.88 7.25 11.49
N LYS A 23 -0.55 7.47 11.47
CA LYS A 23 0.25 8.01 12.58
C LYS A 23 -0.20 9.41 13.00
N ARG A 24 -0.70 10.21 12.05
CA ARG A 24 -1.26 11.54 12.30
C ARG A 24 -2.72 11.51 12.78
N GLY A 25 -3.35 10.34 12.82
CA GLY A 25 -4.75 10.19 13.25
C GLY A 25 -5.79 10.77 12.26
N ILE A 26 -5.39 10.99 11.01
CA ILE A 26 -6.21 11.70 9.99
C ILE A 26 -6.96 10.76 9.03
N LEU A 27 -6.76 9.45 9.16
CA LEU A 27 -7.54 8.47 8.40
C LEU A 27 -8.96 8.37 8.95
N THR A 28 -9.94 8.39 8.04
CA THR A 28 -11.31 7.98 8.36
C THR A 28 -11.34 6.50 8.76
N GLU A 29 -12.40 6.08 9.44
CA GLU A 29 -12.54 4.69 9.89
C GLU A 29 -12.46 3.70 8.72
N GLY A 30 -13.15 3.99 7.61
CA GLY A 30 -13.11 3.16 6.40
C GLY A 30 -11.70 3.00 5.84
N THR A 31 -10.96 4.10 5.69
CA THR A 31 -9.57 4.08 5.20
C THR A 31 -8.64 3.33 6.15
N ARG A 32 -8.82 3.49 7.46
CA ARG A 32 -8.05 2.77 8.48
C ARG A 32 -8.29 1.26 8.43
N LEU A 33 -9.54 0.84 8.28
CA LEU A 33 -9.89 -0.59 8.13
C LEU A 33 -9.32 -1.18 6.85
N ALA A 34 -9.39 -0.47 5.72
CA ALA A 34 -8.80 -0.91 4.46
C ALA A 34 -7.27 -1.03 4.56
N TYR A 35 -6.62 -0.04 5.16
CA TYR A 35 -5.19 -0.07 5.46
C TYR A 35 -4.81 -1.28 6.32
N GLY A 36 -5.54 -1.51 7.42
CA GLY A 36 -5.32 -2.64 8.33
C GLY A 36 -5.43 -3.99 7.62
N ARG A 37 -6.48 -4.20 6.83
CA ARG A 37 -6.68 -5.46 6.07
C ARG A 37 -5.57 -5.72 5.07
N LEU A 38 -5.17 -4.70 4.30
CA LEU A 38 -4.07 -4.84 3.35
C LEU A 38 -2.76 -5.14 4.09
N LYS A 39 -2.47 -4.39 5.16
CA LYS A 39 -1.29 -4.60 6.01
C LYS A 39 -1.25 -6.04 6.55
N GLU A 40 -2.33 -6.54 7.16
CA GLU A 40 -2.43 -7.89 7.70
C GLU A 40 -2.15 -8.95 6.64
N LYS A 41 -2.72 -8.79 5.44
CA LYS A 41 -2.51 -9.72 4.32
C LYS A 41 -1.04 -9.78 3.90
N ILE A 42 -0.37 -8.62 3.81
CA ILE A 42 1.05 -8.55 3.44
C ILE A 42 1.94 -9.07 4.57
N VAL A 43 1.65 -8.74 5.83
CA VAL A 43 2.40 -9.25 6.98
C VAL A 43 2.39 -10.77 7.02
N ALA A 44 1.23 -11.39 6.78
CA ALA A 44 1.09 -12.84 6.72
C ALA A 44 1.95 -13.50 5.61
N TRP A 45 2.43 -12.71 4.65
CA TRP A 45 3.28 -13.20 3.55
C TRP A 45 4.75 -12.87 3.70
N SER A 46 5.09 -11.86 4.49
CA SER A 46 6.46 -11.38 4.65
C SER A 46 7.15 -11.98 5.89
N ASP A 47 6.51 -12.94 6.58
CA ASP A 47 6.97 -13.52 7.85
C ASP A 47 7.43 -12.46 8.87
N SER A 48 6.84 -11.26 8.77
CA SER A 48 7.21 -10.10 9.57
C SER A 48 6.28 -9.98 10.75
N ASP A 49 6.74 -9.34 11.82
CA ASP A 49 5.84 -9.00 12.93
C ASP A 49 5.01 -7.75 12.59
N THR A 50 3.68 -7.87 12.71
CA THR A 50 2.70 -6.77 12.58
C THR A 50 3.05 -5.52 13.40
N SER A 51 3.68 -5.71 14.57
CA SER A 51 3.99 -4.66 15.54
C SER A 51 5.07 -3.71 15.04
N ILE A 52 6.05 -4.23 14.30
CA ILE A 52 7.17 -3.47 13.71
C ILE A 52 6.99 -3.21 12.22
N PHE A 53 5.94 -3.75 11.60
CA PHE A 53 5.78 -3.74 10.15
C PHE A 53 5.88 -2.32 9.55
N ASP A 54 5.26 -1.33 10.20
CA ASP A 54 5.28 0.08 9.73
C ASP A 54 6.69 0.70 9.76
N GLU A 55 7.54 0.26 10.67
CA GLU A 55 8.95 0.65 10.71
C GLU A 55 9.81 -0.20 9.76
N PHE A 56 9.40 -1.45 9.56
CA PHE A 56 10.10 -2.41 8.71
C PHE A 56 10.03 -1.99 7.25
N TYR A 57 8.84 -1.72 6.71
CA TYR A 57 8.68 -1.35 5.30
C TYR A 57 8.99 0.13 5.01
N THR A 58 9.34 0.93 6.02
CA THR A 58 9.87 2.27 5.78
C THR A 58 11.38 2.24 5.48
N ARG A 59 12.09 1.18 5.89
CA ARG A 59 13.50 0.92 5.53
C ARG A 59 13.61 0.27 4.15
N GLU A 60 14.67 0.58 3.41
CA GLU A 60 14.88 0.03 2.07
C GLU A 60 14.91 -1.50 2.04
N SER A 61 15.57 -2.14 3.02
CA SER A 61 15.61 -3.59 3.13
C SER A 61 14.24 -4.22 3.37
N GLY A 62 13.43 -3.64 4.26
CA GLY A 62 12.08 -4.14 4.50
C GLY A 62 11.12 -3.88 3.34
N ARG A 63 11.28 -2.75 2.63
CA ARG A 63 10.57 -2.52 1.35
C ARG A 63 10.87 -3.61 0.35
N ARG A 64 12.16 -3.89 0.14
CA ARG A 64 12.59 -4.93 -0.80
C ARG A 64 12.02 -6.29 -0.41
N HIS A 65 12.13 -6.66 0.87
CA HIS A 65 11.60 -7.92 1.38
C HIS A 65 10.11 -8.08 1.12
N ILE A 66 9.30 -7.04 1.35
CA ILE A 66 7.86 -7.10 1.09
C ILE A 66 7.55 -7.14 -0.42
N VAL A 67 8.27 -6.37 -1.24
CA VAL A 67 8.13 -6.44 -2.69
C VAL A 67 8.36 -7.89 -3.15
N ASP A 68 9.47 -8.48 -2.75
CA ASP A 68 9.82 -9.84 -3.13
C ASP A 68 8.78 -10.85 -2.60
N ALA A 69 8.31 -10.68 -1.36
CA ALA A 69 7.27 -11.52 -0.76
C ALA A 69 5.91 -11.45 -1.48
N ILE A 70 5.61 -10.34 -2.18
CA ILE A 70 4.41 -10.19 -3.02
C ILE A 70 4.66 -10.78 -4.41
N GLU A 71 5.82 -10.51 -5.02
CA GLU A 71 6.07 -10.88 -6.42
C GLU A 71 6.23 -12.40 -6.62
N VAL A 72 6.66 -13.14 -5.60
CA VAL A 72 6.73 -14.61 -5.67
C VAL A 72 5.37 -15.29 -5.51
N ARG A 73 4.30 -14.54 -5.22
CA ARG A 73 2.97 -15.12 -4.99
C ARG A 73 2.27 -15.50 -6.30
N PRO A 74 1.37 -16.51 -6.25
CA PRO A 74 0.51 -16.84 -7.36
C PRO A 74 -0.24 -15.62 -7.92
N SER A 75 -0.61 -15.67 -9.20
CA SER A 75 -1.35 -14.60 -9.88
C SER A 75 -2.60 -14.18 -9.10
N ASP A 76 -3.36 -15.13 -8.58
CA ASP A 76 -4.65 -14.89 -7.92
C ASP A 76 -4.47 -14.15 -6.59
N ASP A 77 -3.40 -14.48 -5.86
CA ASP A 77 -3.00 -13.77 -4.66
C ASP A 77 -2.58 -12.33 -4.99
N ARG A 78 -1.77 -12.14 -6.04
CA ARG A 78 -1.36 -10.80 -6.49
C ARG A 78 -2.53 -9.96 -6.97
N VAL A 79 -3.51 -10.55 -7.67
CA VAL A 79 -4.77 -9.89 -8.05
C VAL A 79 -5.56 -9.46 -6.82
N THR A 80 -5.60 -10.29 -5.78
CA THR A 80 -6.30 -9.99 -4.53
C THR A 80 -5.69 -8.76 -3.84
N VAL A 81 -4.38 -8.75 -3.59
CA VAL A 81 -3.74 -7.61 -2.91
C VAL A 81 -3.71 -6.35 -3.76
N ARG A 82 -3.63 -6.48 -5.09
CA ARG A 82 -3.80 -5.36 -6.02
C ARG A 82 -5.19 -4.74 -5.88
N SER A 83 -6.24 -5.55 -5.83
CA SER A 83 -7.62 -5.06 -5.67
C SER A 83 -7.80 -4.37 -4.32
N MET A 84 -7.23 -4.93 -3.24
CA MET A 84 -7.22 -4.30 -1.92
C MET A 84 -6.45 -2.96 -1.93
N ALA A 85 -5.32 -2.89 -2.63
CA ALA A 85 -4.53 -1.67 -2.77
C ALA A 85 -5.27 -0.60 -3.57
N SER A 86 -5.92 -0.94 -4.69
CA SER A 86 -6.75 0.00 -5.43
C SER A 86 -7.91 0.54 -4.58
N ALA A 87 -8.56 -0.31 -3.78
CA ALA A 87 -9.60 0.13 -2.85
C ALA A 87 -9.05 1.11 -1.79
N LEU A 88 -7.87 0.84 -1.24
CA LEU A 88 -7.21 1.74 -0.30
C LEU A 88 -6.82 3.08 -0.96
N ALA A 89 -6.29 3.05 -2.19
CA ALA A 89 -5.91 4.25 -2.93
C ALA A 89 -7.13 5.14 -3.19
N GLU A 90 -8.27 4.56 -3.57
CA GLU A 90 -9.52 5.28 -3.76
C GLU A 90 -10.04 5.93 -2.46
N LEU A 91 -9.97 5.21 -1.33
CA LEU A 91 -10.36 5.77 -0.03
C LEU A 91 -9.44 6.93 0.41
N LEU A 92 -8.12 6.78 0.23
CA LEU A 92 -7.16 7.87 0.48
C LEU A 92 -7.42 9.07 -0.43
N ARG A 93 -7.78 8.84 -1.70
CA ARG A 93 -8.16 9.90 -2.65
C ARG A 93 -9.37 10.68 -2.13
N GLN A 94 -10.40 10.00 -1.65
CA GLN A 94 -11.58 10.63 -1.08
C GLN A 94 -11.24 11.44 0.18
N ASP A 95 -10.38 10.92 1.05
CA ASP A 95 -9.92 11.64 2.24
C ASP A 95 -9.09 12.90 1.86
N VAL A 96 -8.20 12.82 0.85
CA VAL A 96 -7.48 13.99 0.31
C VAL A 96 -8.46 15.04 -0.23
N LEU A 97 -9.46 14.63 -1.02
CA LEU A 97 -10.46 15.55 -1.59
C LEU A 97 -11.33 16.24 -0.53
N ARG A 98 -11.52 15.60 0.62
CA ARG A 98 -12.19 16.21 1.79
C ARG A 98 -11.29 17.17 2.57
N GLY A 99 -10.02 17.32 2.17
CA GLY A 99 -9.05 18.19 2.82
C GLY A 99 -8.46 17.62 4.12
N SER A 100 -8.70 16.35 4.45
CA SER A 100 -8.23 15.74 5.69
C SER A 100 -6.80 15.21 5.60
N LEU A 101 -6.23 15.07 4.39
CA LEU A 101 -4.90 14.51 4.17
C LEU A 101 -3.98 15.49 3.42
N GLY A 102 -2.81 15.77 4.01
CA GLY A 102 -1.71 16.49 3.36
C GLY A 102 -0.88 15.62 2.40
N ILE A 103 -1.50 14.64 1.74
CA ILE A 103 -0.86 13.74 0.77
C ILE A 103 -1.08 14.26 -0.65
N SER A 104 -0.10 14.08 -1.53
CA SER A 104 -0.23 14.45 -2.95
C SER A 104 -1.31 13.61 -3.64
N LEU A 105 -2.42 14.27 -4.02
CA LEU A 105 -3.50 13.67 -4.81
C LEU A 105 -2.97 13.04 -6.11
N ARG A 106 -2.14 13.79 -6.84
CA ARG A 106 -1.51 13.34 -8.08
C ARG A 106 -0.76 12.02 -7.90
N ARG A 107 -0.04 11.87 -6.78
CA ARG A 107 0.72 10.64 -6.50
C ARG A 107 -0.20 9.44 -6.26
N LEU A 108 -1.34 9.64 -5.60
CA LEU A 108 -2.33 8.58 -5.40
C LEU A 108 -2.98 8.17 -6.73
N GLU A 109 -3.30 9.14 -7.58
CA GLU A 109 -3.85 8.89 -8.93
C GLU A 109 -2.86 8.12 -9.82
N GLU A 110 -1.58 8.49 -9.78
CA GLU A 110 -0.52 7.77 -10.50
C GLU A 110 -0.38 6.32 -10.01
N ILE A 111 -0.43 6.08 -8.70
CA ILE A 111 -0.37 4.72 -8.12
C ILE A 111 -1.59 3.90 -8.53
N ASP A 112 -2.80 4.44 -8.40
CA ASP A 112 -4.03 3.74 -8.74
C ASP A 112 -4.12 3.41 -10.24
N ALA A 113 -3.72 4.35 -11.10
CA ALA A 113 -3.63 4.11 -12.54
C ALA A 113 -2.66 2.96 -12.86
N GLN A 114 -1.48 2.95 -12.25
CA GLN A 114 -0.49 1.89 -12.48
C GLN A 114 -0.96 0.53 -11.95
N LEU A 115 -1.63 0.49 -10.79
CA LEU A 115 -2.22 -0.75 -10.27
C LEU A 115 -3.26 -1.33 -11.23
N LYS A 116 -4.05 -0.49 -11.90
CA LYS A 116 -5.05 -0.94 -12.89
C LYS A 116 -4.42 -1.47 -14.17
N THR A 117 -3.25 -0.95 -14.57
CA THR A 117 -2.57 -1.36 -15.81
C THR A 117 -1.72 -2.63 -15.67
N LEU A 118 -1.23 -2.95 -14.47
CA LEU A 118 -0.37 -4.12 -14.21
C LEU A 118 -1.19 -5.42 -14.05
N ALA A 119 -2.17 -5.65 -14.93
CA ALA A 119 -3.05 -6.82 -14.93
C ALA A 119 -2.46 -8.04 -15.63
#